data_AF-A0A8B8E9D7-F1
#
_entry.id   AF-A0A8B8E9D7-F1
#
_cell.length_a   1.000
_cell.length_b   1.000
_cell.length_c   1.000
_cell.angle_alpha   90.00
_cell.angle_beta   90.00
_cell.angle_gamma   90.00
#
_symmetry.space_group_name_H-M   'P 1'
#
loop_
_entity.id
_entity.type
_entity.pdbx_description
1 polymer ?
#
loop_
_entity_poly.entity_id
_entity_poly.type
_entity_poly.pdbx_seq_one_letter_code
_entity_poly.pdbx_strand_id
1 'polypeptide(L)'
;MICKSCVCLLIFFIIHTVKGDTACIRKGGKCQENSIRCDNYYSGLCNGGRTRQCCVTNSVADRPCVAKGGKCQQNTQTCSGDYERGLCGGSSARQCCVPRSGSTSCSAAATALACKIKNSSKISLLTTNPSGVNDGADPSSNIRDACAGKKVKRSSYKCSEGQAPGGTTCLDAKILQYIYDLGTSTKYKVQVNAIAGACHSTTSKHYDGKAVDFQKFGSATEKAAQEKAFRDACTKHGGWSHGGTHVHCQIV
;
A
#
# COMPACT_ATOMS: atom_id res chain seq x y z
N MET A 1 -52.37 -39.85 44.03
CA MET A 1 -51.55 -39.38 45.17
C MET A 1 -50.28 -38.72 44.62
N ILE A 2 -50.15 -37.41 44.86
CA ILE A 2 -48.91 -36.65 45.18
C ILE A 2 -47.68 -36.96 44.29
N CYS A 3 -47.40 -36.19 43.24
CA CYS A 3 -46.57 -34.96 43.22
C CYS A 3 -45.13 -35.15 43.74
N LYS A 4 -44.14 -34.97 42.86
CA LYS A 4 -42.87 -34.29 43.20
C LYS A 4 -42.13 -33.86 41.92
N SER A 5 -42.14 -32.55 41.71
CA SER A 5 -41.40 -31.81 40.71
C SER A 5 -39.90 -32.07 40.79
N CYS A 6 -39.27 -32.40 39.67
CA CYS A 6 -37.82 -32.34 39.54
C CYS A 6 -37.47 -31.02 38.86
N VAL A 7 -37.17 -30.01 39.69
CA VAL A 7 -36.66 -28.71 39.26
C VAL A 7 -35.28 -28.94 38.64
N CYS A 8 -35.17 -28.77 37.32
CA CYS A 8 -33.90 -28.78 36.63
C CYS A 8 -33.20 -27.44 36.90
N LEU A 9 -32.22 -27.46 37.79
CA LEU A 9 -31.38 -26.31 38.15
C LEU A 9 -30.68 -25.79 36.89
N LEU A 10 -31.07 -24.59 36.43
CA LEU A 10 -30.28 -23.80 35.50
C LEU A 10 -29.01 -23.34 36.22
N ILE A 11 -27.90 -24.05 36.01
CA ILE A 11 -26.57 -23.61 36.44
C ILE A 11 -26.18 -22.43 35.56
N PHE A 12 -26.51 -21.21 36.00
CA PHE A 12 -25.88 -20.00 35.51
C PHE A 12 -24.40 -20.06 35.92
N PHE A 13 -23.53 -20.44 34.97
CA PHE A 13 -22.10 -20.15 35.09
C PHE A 13 -21.93 -18.63 35.10
N ILE A 14 -21.89 -18.04 36.29
CA ILE A 14 -21.41 -16.68 36.49
C ILE A 14 -19.91 -16.73 36.14
N ILE A 15 -19.58 -16.39 34.90
CA ILE A 15 -18.20 -16.10 34.49
C ILE A 15 -17.79 -14.87 35.28
N HIS A 16 -17.16 -15.10 36.43
CA HIS A 16 -16.49 -14.07 37.21
C HIS A 16 -15.33 -13.55 36.37
N THR A 17 -15.59 -12.51 35.58
CA THR A 17 -14.54 -11.73 34.94
C THR A 17 -13.74 -11.08 36.05
N VAL A 18 -12.57 -11.66 36.35
CA VAL A 18 -11.62 -11.11 37.32
C VAL A 18 -11.16 -9.75 36.77
N LYS A 19 -11.79 -8.66 37.22
CA LYS A 19 -11.59 -7.28 36.72
C LYS A 19 -10.17 -6.72 36.94
N GLY A 20 -9.25 -7.51 37.49
CA GLY A 20 -7.97 -7.02 37.98
C GLY A 20 -6.85 -6.86 36.95
N ASP A 21 -6.90 -7.58 35.82
CA ASP A 21 -5.76 -7.64 34.89
C ASP A 21 -6.02 -6.86 33.59
N THR A 22 -7.00 -5.97 33.61
CA THR A 22 -7.52 -5.27 32.43
C THR A 22 -6.42 -4.49 31.69
N ALA A 23 -5.46 -3.90 32.41
CA ALA A 23 -4.35 -3.17 31.81
C ALA A 23 -3.40 -4.09 31.01
N CYS A 24 -3.07 -5.27 31.56
CA CYS A 24 -2.29 -6.28 30.86
C CYS A 24 -3.02 -6.83 29.63
N ILE A 25 -4.32 -7.15 29.78
CA ILE A 25 -5.16 -7.65 28.70
C ILE A 25 -5.25 -6.63 27.56
N ARG A 26 -5.42 -5.33 27.88
CA ARG A 26 -5.44 -4.25 26.88
C ARG A 26 -4.13 -4.13 26.11
N LYS A 27 -3.00 -4.47 26.74
CA LYS A 27 -1.69 -4.56 26.10
C LYS A 27 -1.50 -5.84 25.27
N GLY A 28 -2.50 -6.73 25.25
CA GLY A 28 -2.44 -8.02 24.59
C GLY A 28 -1.60 -9.07 25.33
N GLY A 29 -1.39 -8.88 26.64
CA GLY A 29 -0.61 -9.77 27.48
C GLY A 29 -1.47 -10.63 28.42
N LYS A 30 -0.79 -11.52 29.14
CA LYS A 30 -1.35 -12.36 30.21
C LYS A 30 -0.60 -12.12 31.51
N CYS A 31 -1.31 -11.92 32.61
CA CYS A 31 -0.71 -11.84 33.94
C CYS A 31 -0.28 -13.22 34.43
N GLN A 32 1.00 -13.35 34.79
CA GLN A 32 1.58 -14.59 35.31
C GLN A 32 2.75 -14.28 36.27
N GLU A 33 3.20 -15.27 37.03
CA GLU A 33 4.39 -15.13 37.87
C GLU A 33 5.64 -14.93 37.01
N ASN A 34 6.54 -14.02 37.42
CA ASN A 34 7.77 -13.69 36.70
C ASN A 34 8.80 -14.82 36.67
N SER A 35 8.60 -15.87 37.47
CA SER A 35 9.34 -17.13 37.41
C SER A 35 8.97 -17.99 36.19
N ILE A 36 7.79 -17.75 35.59
CA ILE A 36 7.37 -18.43 34.37
C ILE A 36 8.12 -17.81 33.19
N ARG A 37 8.48 -18.60 32.18
CA ARG A 37 9.14 -18.07 30.99
C ARG A 37 8.21 -17.12 30.23
N CYS A 38 8.73 -15.97 29.83
CA CYS A 38 8.03 -14.99 29.00
C CYS A 38 9.03 -14.26 28.09
N ASP A 39 8.56 -13.78 26.94
CA ASP A 39 9.34 -12.90 26.07
C ASP A 39 9.54 -11.51 26.70
N ASN A 40 8.46 -10.91 27.23
CA ASN A 40 8.44 -9.54 27.73
C ASN A 40 7.61 -9.40 29.00
N TYR A 41 8.24 -8.98 30.09
CA TYR A 41 7.55 -8.63 31.31
C TYR A 41 7.33 -7.12 31.45
N TYR A 42 6.10 -6.75 31.81
CA TYR A 42 5.72 -5.40 32.19
C TYR A 42 5.17 -5.39 33.62
N SER A 43 5.86 -4.68 34.52
CA SER A 43 5.44 -4.50 35.91
C SER A 43 4.24 -3.56 36.03
N GLY A 44 3.45 -3.72 37.09
CA GLY A 44 2.37 -2.77 37.43
C GLY A 44 1.13 -2.82 36.55
N LEU A 45 1.04 -3.79 35.63
CA LEU A 45 -0.14 -3.99 34.75
C LEU A 45 -1.05 -5.14 35.22
N CYS A 46 -0.66 -5.83 36.28
CA CYS A 46 -1.36 -6.97 36.86
C CYS A 46 -1.70 -6.65 38.30
N ASN A 47 -2.88 -7.09 38.74
CA ASN A 47 -3.21 -7.05 40.16
C ASN A 47 -2.44 -8.13 40.92
N GLY A 48 -2.16 -7.89 42.20
CA GLY A 48 -1.46 -8.83 43.08
C GLY A 48 -0.04 -8.38 43.47
N GLY A 49 0.77 -9.35 43.90
CA GLY A 49 2.13 -9.11 44.38
C GLY A 49 3.12 -8.72 43.27
N ARG A 50 4.31 -8.23 43.66
CA ARG A 50 5.36 -7.74 42.74
C ARG A 50 5.88 -8.79 41.74
N THR A 51 5.70 -10.08 42.06
CA THR A 51 6.11 -11.22 41.23
C THR A 51 5.13 -11.48 40.09
N ARG A 52 3.89 -11.01 40.19
CA ARG A 52 2.87 -11.18 39.15
C ARG A 52 2.95 -10.06 38.13
N GLN A 53 3.45 -10.38 36.94
CA GLN A 53 3.78 -9.41 35.89
C GLN A 53 3.08 -9.72 34.58
N CYS A 54 2.91 -8.71 33.74
CA CYS A 54 2.22 -8.87 32.47
C CYS A 54 3.20 -9.42 31.44
N CYS A 55 2.95 -10.65 31.00
CA CYS A 55 3.70 -11.30 29.94
C CYS A 55 3.11 -10.97 28.57
N VAL A 56 3.92 -10.41 27.67
CA VAL A 56 3.54 -10.10 26.27
C VAL A 56 4.47 -10.84 25.32
N THR A 57 3.92 -11.53 24.34
CA THR A 57 4.71 -12.21 23.31
C THR A 57 5.37 -11.20 22.39
N ASN A 58 6.51 -11.57 21.78
CA ASN A 58 7.16 -10.72 20.79
C ASN A 58 6.22 -10.38 19.61
N SER A 59 5.34 -11.29 19.20
CA SER A 59 4.36 -11.02 18.12
C SER A 59 3.41 -9.86 18.44
N VAL A 60 3.08 -9.65 19.71
CA VAL A 60 2.24 -8.53 20.15
C VAL A 60 3.10 -7.29 20.41
N ALA A 61 4.26 -7.45 21.05
CA ALA A 61 5.17 -6.35 21.38
C ALA A 61 5.82 -5.71 20.14
N ASP A 62 5.99 -6.47 19.06
CA ASP A 62 6.61 -6.02 17.80
C ASP A 62 5.59 -5.32 16.87
N ARG A 63 4.28 -5.28 17.21
CA ARG A 63 3.24 -4.64 16.39
C ARG A 63 3.56 -3.19 16.00
N PRO A 64 4.11 -2.32 16.87
CA PRO A 64 4.50 -0.97 16.49
C PRO A 64 5.57 -0.94 15.39
N CYS A 65 6.54 -1.87 15.43
CA CYS A 65 7.56 -2.00 14.39
C CYS A 65 6.94 -2.45 13.05
N VAL A 66 6.08 -3.46 13.09
CA VAL A 66 5.38 -3.98 11.89
C VAL A 66 4.46 -2.91 11.29
N ALA A 67 3.79 -2.10 12.12
CA ALA A 67 2.96 -0.99 11.67
C ALA A 67 3.74 0.10 10.90
N LYS A 68 5.04 0.25 11.17
CA LYS A 68 5.96 1.11 10.41
C LYS A 68 6.57 0.42 9.18
N GLY A 69 6.13 -0.79 8.84
CA GLY A 69 6.72 -1.59 7.76
C GLY A 69 8.13 -2.09 8.08
N GLY A 70 8.53 -2.07 9.35
CA GLY A 70 9.83 -2.53 9.80
C GLY A 70 9.84 -3.99 10.24
N LYS A 71 11.04 -4.50 10.50
CA LYS A 71 11.27 -5.84 11.06
C LYS A 71 12.10 -5.75 12.33
N CYS A 72 11.63 -6.39 13.40
CA CYS A 72 12.40 -6.53 14.63
C CYS A 72 13.53 -7.54 14.47
N GLN A 73 14.77 -7.08 14.60
CA GLN A 73 15.98 -7.91 14.47
C GLN A 73 17.09 -7.40 15.41
N GLN A 74 18.15 -8.19 15.56
CA GLN A 74 19.30 -7.75 16.38
C GLN A 74 19.99 -6.58 15.69
N ASN A 75 20.35 -5.55 16.44
CA ASN A 75 21.00 -4.33 15.94
C ASN A 75 22.42 -4.58 15.37
N THR A 76 22.98 -5.77 15.62
CA THR A 76 24.21 -6.26 14.98
C THR A 76 23.98 -6.80 13.57
N GLN A 77 22.74 -7.09 13.18
CA GLN A 77 22.40 -7.50 11.81
C GLN A 77 22.39 -6.29 10.88
N THR A 78 22.68 -6.51 9.60
CA THR A 78 22.53 -5.47 8.58
C THR A 78 21.06 -5.05 8.46
N CYS A 79 20.81 -3.74 8.50
CA CYS A 79 19.50 -3.17 8.25
C CYS A 79 19.49 -2.48 6.88
N SER A 80 18.45 -2.75 6.08
CA SER A 80 18.25 -2.09 4.78
C SER A 80 17.85 -0.62 4.91
N GLY A 81 17.54 -0.16 6.13
CA GLY A 81 17.23 1.23 6.44
C GLY A 81 17.89 1.64 7.76
N ASP A 82 17.10 2.21 8.68
CA ASP A 82 17.60 2.70 9.96
C ASP A 82 16.99 1.91 11.12
N TYR A 83 17.73 1.85 12.22
CA TYR A 83 17.24 1.24 13.45
C TYR A 83 16.47 2.26 14.29
N GLU A 84 15.21 1.93 14.60
CA GLU A 84 14.40 2.62 15.59
C GLU A 84 14.35 1.82 16.90
N ARG A 85 14.60 2.52 18.02
CA ARG A 85 14.59 1.93 19.36
C ARG A 85 13.17 1.91 19.94
N GLY A 86 12.89 0.95 20.82
CA GLY A 86 11.64 0.93 21.60
C GLY A 86 10.37 0.48 20.87
N LEU A 87 10.48 0.03 19.61
CA LEU A 87 9.35 -0.48 18.82
C LEU A 87 9.26 -2.01 18.77
N CYS A 88 10.26 -2.69 19.30
CA CYS A 88 10.34 -4.14 19.40
C CYS A 88 10.26 -4.56 20.86
N GLY A 89 9.68 -5.73 21.11
CA GLY A 89 9.85 -6.41 22.39
C GLY A 89 11.28 -6.91 22.56
N GLY A 90 11.57 -7.39 23.75
CA GLY A 90 12.77 -8.13 24.14
C GLY A 90 13.87 -7.20 24.63
N SER A 91 15.11 -7.62 24.39
CA SER A 91 16.29 -6.86 24.77
C SER A 91 16.42 -5.55 23.97
N SER A 92 17.15 -4.59 24.52
CA SER A 92 17.50 -3.33 23.83
C SER A 92 18.31 -3.51 22.54
N ALA A 93 18.89 -4.71 22.35
CA ALA A 93 19.57 -5.11 21.13
C ALA A 93 18.59 -5.49 20.01
N ARG A 94 17.34 -5.90 20.33
CA ARG A 94 16.28 -6.06 19.33
C ARG A 94 15.73 -4.69 18.98
N GLN A 95 16.11 -4.19 17.82
CA GLN A 95 15.68 -2.89 17.32
C GLN A 95 14.85 -3.05 16.05
N CYS A 96 13.97 -2.09 15.80
CA CYS A 96 13.14 -2.12 14.62
C CYS A 96 13.96 -1.63 13.44
N CYS A 97 14.34 -2.52 12.54
CA CYS A 97 14.89 -2.13 11.27
C CYS A 97 13.73 -1.60 10.41
N VAL A 98 13.59 -0.29 10.33
CA VAL A 98 12.62 0.37 9.46
C VAL A 98 13.30 0.75 8.16
N PRO A 99 12.63 0.67 7.01
CA PRO A 99 13.11 1.32 5.79
C PRO A 99 13.39 2.80 6.07
N ARG A 100 14.48 3.36 5.53
CA ARG A 100 14.80 4.79 5.64
C ARG A 100 13.59 5.63 5.23
N SER A 101 13.06 6.43 6.15
CA SER A 101 11.93 7.35 5.95
C SER A 101 12.27 8.55 5.03
N GLY A 102 13.15 8.35 4.05
CA GLY A 102 13.63 9.37 3.12
C GLY A 102 13.71 8.96 1.65
N SER A 103 13.40 7.72 1.23
CA SER A 103 13.49 7.41 -0.22
C SER A 103 12.74 6.18 -0.78
N THR A 104 11.71 5.61 -0.12
CA THR A 104 11.04 4.39 -0.65
C THR A 104 9.51 4.38 -0.71
N SER A 105 8.79 5.18 0.08
CA SER A 105 7.32 5.20 0.03
C SER A 105 6.80 6.40 -0.76
N CYS A 106 5.96 6.14 -1.75
CA CYS A 106 5.25 7.18 -2.49
C CYS A 106 4.08 7.74 -1.67
N SER A 107 3.47 8.84 -2.13
CA SER A 107 2.42 9.51 -1.34
C SER A 107 1.25 8.57 -1.02
N ALA A 108 0.67 8.71 0.17
CA ALA A 108 -0.50 7.92 0.58
C ALA A 108 -1.71 8.16 -0.36
N ALA A 109 -1.85 9.38 -0.88
CA ALA A 109 -2.86 9.72 -1.87
C ALA A 109 -2.67 8.96 -3.19
N ALA A 110 -1.44 8.94 -3.72
CA ALA A 110 -1.12 8.16 -4.92
C ALA A 110 -1.37 6.66 -4.69
N THR A 111 -0.99 6.15 -3.52
CA THR A 111 -1.23 4.75 -3.14
C THR A 111 -2.72 4.40 -3.17
N ALA A 112 -3.56 5.21 -2.52
CA ALA A 112 -5.00 4.98 -2.48
C ALA A 112 -5.64 5.03 -3.88
N LEU A 113 -5.23 5.99 -4.73
CA LEU A 113 -5.75 6.12 -6.09
C LEU A 113 -5.29 4.97 -7.00
N ALA A 114 -4.03 4.56 -6.89
CA ALA A 114 -3.53 3.40 -7.62
C ALA A 114 -4.32 2.13 -7.26
N CYS A 115 -4.67 1.93 -5.97
CA CYS A 115 -5.52 0.81 -5.58
C CYS A 115 -6.94 0.89 -6.14
N LYS A 116 -7.52 2.09 -6.23
CA LYS A 116 -8.83 2.27 -6.89
C LYS A 116 -8.76 1.91 -8.38
N ILE A 117 -7.72 2.35 -9.08
CA ILE A 117 -7.50 2.02 -10.50
C ILE A 117 -7.32 0.51 -10.66
N LYS A 118 -6.45 -0.11 -9.85
CA LYS A 118 -6.18 -1.56 -9.87
C LYS A 118 -7.45 -2.41 -9.75
N ASN A 119 -8.39 -1.97 -8.91
CA ASN A 119 -9.60 -2.71 -8.61
C ASN A 119 -10.80 -2.31 -9.49
N SER A 120 -10.62 -1.39 -10.44
CA SER A 120 -11.68 -0.95 -11.34
C SER A 120 -11.82 -1.90 -12.54
N SER A 121 -13.01 -2.46 -12.73
CA SER A 121 -13.34 -3.23 -13.94
C SER A 121 -13.56 -2.36 -15.19
N LYS A 122 -13.61 -1.03 -15.03
CA LYS A 122 -13.79 -0.07 -16.12
C LYS A 122 -12.49 0.41 -16.75
N ILE A 123 -11.35 0.15 -16.10
CA ILE A 123 -10.03 0.60 -16.54
C ILE A 123 -9.20 -0.63 -16.91
N SER A 124 -8.76 -0.70 -18.16
CA SER A 124 -7.83 -1.72 -18.64
C SER A 124 -6.39 -1.19 -18.55
N LEU A 125 -5.46 -2.04 -18.10
CA LEU A 125 -4.04 -1.71 -18.03
C LEU A 125 -3.28 -2.67 -18.95
N LEU A 126 -2.43 -2.16 -19.83
CA LEU A 126 -1.52 -3.04 -20.58
C LEU A 126 -0.58 -3.76 -19.61
N THR A 127 -0.31 -5.02 -19.91
CA THR A 127 0.62 -5.90 -19.16
C THR A 127 1.99 -6.02 -19.83
N THR A 128 2.17 -5.34 -20.97
CA THR A 128 3.41 -5.25 -21.73
C THR A 128 3.50 -3.84 -22.30
N ASN A 129 4.70 -3.28 -22.40
CA ASN A 129 4.87 -1.95 -23.00
C ASN A 129 4.43 -1.94 -24.48
N PRO A 130 4.03 -0.78 -25.03
CA PRO A 130 3.64 -0.65 -26.44
C PRO A 130 4.72 -1.08 -27.45
N SER A 131 6.00 -1.04 -27.05
CA SER A 131 7.14 -1.53 -27.84
C SER A 131 7.24 -3.05 -27.92
N GLY A 132 6.43 -3.79 -27.13
CA GLY A 132 6.54 -5.23 -26.95
C GLY A 132 7.60 -5.66 -25.91
N VAL A 133 8.40 -4.72 -25.39
CA VAL A 133 9.41 -5.02 -24.36
C VAL A 133 8.74 -5.31 -23.02
N ASN A 134 9.02 -6.48 -22.44
CA ASN A 134 8.60 -6.84 -21.09
C ASN A 134 9.77 -6.63 -20.10
N ASP A 135 9.88 -5.42 -19.58
CA ASP A 135 10.85 -5.04 -18.56
C ASP A 135 10.20 -4.80 -17.18
N GLY A 136 8.91 -5.09 -17.02
CA GLY A 136 8.15 -4.85 -15.79
C GLY A 136 7.83 -3.38 -15.51
N ALA A 137 8.01 -2.47 -16.47
CA ALA A 137 7.57 -1.09 -16.39
C ALA A 137 6.21 -0.84 -17.08
N ASP A 138 5.47 -1.91 -17.42
CA ASP A 138 4.14 -1.82 -18.00
C ASP A 138 3.12 -1.15 -17.04
N PRO A 139 2.00 -0.60 -17.56
CA PRO A 139 0.97 0.05 -16.73
C PRO A 139 0.41 -0.82 -15.60
N SER A 140 0.19 -2.11 -15.85
CA SER A 140 -0.32 -3.03 -14.82
C SER A 140 0.68 -3.18 -13.67
N SER A 141 1.96 -3.37 -14.00
CA SER A 141 3.04 -3.41 -13.01
C SER A 141 3.21 -2.09 -12.26
N ASN A 142 3.17 -0.95 -12.96
CA ASN A 142 3.23 0.37 -12.36
C ASN A 142 2.09 0.58 -11.34
N ILE A 143 0.84 0.32 -11.71
CA ILE A 143 -0.30 0.49 -10.80
C ILE A 143 -0.27 -0.50 -9.64
N ARG A 144 0.15 -1.75 -9.87
CA ARG A 144 0.33 -2.75 -8.81
C ARG A 144 1.33 -2.27 -7.75
N ASP A 145 2.49 -1.78 -8.18
CA ASP A 145 3.56 -1.38 -7.28
C ASP A 145 3.21 -0.06 -6.55
N ALA A 146 2.58 0.90 -7.25
CA ALA A 146 2.06 2.12 -6.64
C ALA A 146 0.97 1.84 -5.59
N CYS A 147 0.06 0.90 -5.85
CA CYS A 147 -0.95 0.47 -4.87
C CYS A 147 -0.31 -0.20 -3.64
N ALA A 148 0.86 -0.83 -3.80
CA ALA A 148 1.65 -1.33 -2.67
C ALA A 148 2.48 -0.23 -1.96
N GLY A 149 2.30 1.03 -2.32
CA GLY A 149 3.01 2.19 -1.76
C GLY A 149 4.46 2.35 -2.23
N LYS A 150 4.87 1.62 -3.28
CA LYS A 150 6.25 1.57 -3.76
C LYS A 150 6.46 2.53 -4.93
N LYS A 151 7.73 2.90 -5.16
CA LYS A 151 8.15 3.49 -6.42
C LYS A 151 7.93 2.48 -7.56
N VAL A 152 7.50 2.99 -8.71
CA VAL A 152 7.22 2.20 -9.91
C VAL A 152 8.43 2.17 -10.83
N LYS A 153 8.59 1.10 -11.59
CA LYS A 153 9.70 0.94 -12.54
C LYS A 153 9.48 1.81 -13.78
N ARG A 154 10.57 2.43 -14.24
CA ARG A 154 10.67 3.07 -15.57
C ARG A 154 11.34 2.11 -16.54
N SER A 155 10.95 2.18 -17.81
CA SER A 155 11.55 1.33 -18.83
C SER A 155 13.03 1.61 -19.02
N SER A 156 13.78 0.61 -19.49
CA SER A 156 15.23 0.72 -19.72
C SER A 156 15.62 0.07 -21.05
N TYR A 157 15.36 0.79 -22.14
CA TYR A 157 15.72 0.39 -23.49
C TYR A 157 15.78 1.61 -24.42
N LYS A 158 16.45 1.44 -25.56
CA LYS A 158 16.59 2.47 -26.60
C LYS A 158 15.45 2.35 -27.61
N CYS A 159 14.93 3.47 -28.10
CA CYS A 159 13.91 3.53 -29.14
C CYS A 159 14.16 4.72 -30.08
N SER A 160 13.30 4.90 -31.08
CA SER A 160 13.36 6.04 -32.02
C SER A 160 13.21 7.41 -31.33
N GLU A 161 12.58 7.47 -30.16
CA GLU A 161 12.39 8.72 -29.40
C GLU A 161 13.56 9.03 -28.44
N GLY A 162 14.47 8.08 -28.23
CA GLY A 162 15.63 8.26 -27.35
C GLY A 162 15.95 7.03 -26.50
N GLN A 163 16.30 7.26 -25.24
CA GLN A 163 16.69 6.24 -24.27
C GLN A 163 15.79 6.33 -23.04
N ALA A 164 15.07 5.25 -22.74
CA ALA A 164 14.34 5.16 -21.48
C ALA A 164 15.34 5.05 -20.31
N PRO A 165 15.21 5.88 -19.26
CA PRO A 165 16.28 6.11 -18.28
C PRO A 165 16.45 4.99 -17.25
N GLY A 166 15.56 3.99 -17.23
CA GLY A 166 15.54 2.96 -16.21
C GLY A 166 15.30 3.51 -14.79
N GLY A 167 15.55 2.68 -13.78
CA GLY A 167 15.31 3.05 -12.38
C GLY A 167 13.83 3.13 -12.02
N THR A 168 13.49 3.97 -11.04
CA THR A 168 12.14 4.03 -10.47
C THR A 168 11.71 5.46 -10.15
N THR A 169 10.40 5.73 -10.18
CA THR A 169 9.81 7.02 -9.76
C THR A 169 8.53 6.80 -8.95
N CYS A 170 8.02 7.83 -8.29
CA CYS A 170 6.66 7.81 -7.74
C CYS A 170 5.66 8.31 -8.78
N LEU A 171 4.47 7.71 -8.81
CA LEU A 171 3.36 8.24 -9.58
C LEU A 171 2.73 9.42 -8.83
N ASP A 172 2.41 10.48 -9.57
CA ASP A 172 1.78 11.67 -9.02
C ASP A 172 0.29 11.40 -8.71
N ALA A 173 -0.21 11.93 -7.59
CA ALA A 173 -1.60 11.73 -7.22
C ALA A 173 -2.57 12.38 -8.23
N LYS A 174 -2.19 13.50 -8.86
CA LYS A 174 -3.04 14.20 -9.84
C LYS A 174 -3.26 13.36 -11.09
N ILE A 175 -2.21 12.71 -11.61
CA ILE A 175 -2.34 11.86 -12.80
C ILE A 175 -3.17 10.61 -12.51
N LEU A 176 -3.01 10.01 -11.33
CA LEU A 176 -3.81 8.87 -10.90
C LEU A 176 -5.28 9.25 -10.67
N GLN A 177 -5.54 10.44 -10.12
CA GLN A 177 -6.90 10.96 -9.96
C GLN A 177 -7.57 11.12 -11.33
N TYR A 178 -6.87 11.69 -12.30
CA TYR A 178 -7.38 11.81 -13.67
C TYR A 178 -7.67 10.45 -14.32
N ILE A 179 -6.77 9.45 -14.21
CA ILE A 179 -7.01 8.10 -14.73
C ILE A 179 -8.29 7.50 -14.13
N TYR A 180 -8.44 7.62 -12.80
CA TYR A 180 -9.60 7.08 -12.09
C TYR A 180 -10.91 7.78 -12.48
N ASP A 181 -10.91 9.11 -12.52
CA ASP A 181 -12.10 9.89 -12.85
C ASP A 181 -12.50 9.70 -14.31
N LEU A 182 -11.54 9.68 -15.23
CA LEU A 182 -11.81 9.37 -16.63
C LEU A 182 -12.45 7.98 -16.77
N GLY A 183 -11.84 6.97 -16.15
CA GLY A 183 -12.33 5.58 -16.19
C GLY A 183 -13.71 5.34 -15.59
N THR A 184 -14.15 6.19 -14.66
CA THR A 184 -15.43 6.04 -13.96
C THR A 184 -16.52 6.95 -14.48
N SER A 185 -16.18 8.04 -15.18
CA SER A 185 -17.15 9.03 -15.68
C SER A 185 -17.41 8.95 -17.18
N THR A 186 -16.48 8.44 -17.97
CA THR A 186 -16.64 8.39 -19.42
C THR A 186 -17.46 7.20 -19.89
N LYS A 187 -18.15 7.36 -21.02
CA LYS A 187 -18.85 6.26 -21.71
C LYS A 187 -17.91 5.38 -22.56
N TYR A 188 -16.69 5.86 -22.81
CA TYR A 188 -15.74 5.18 -23.68
C TYR A 188 -14.90 4.14 -22.92
N LYS A 189 -14.34 3.18 -23.66
CA LYS A 189 -13.37 2.25 -23.10
C LYS A 189 -12.09 3.00 -22.72
N VAL A 190 -11.64 2.82 -21.47
CA VAL A 190 -10.39 3.40 -20.99
C VAL A 190 -9.33 2.30 -20.86
N GLN A 191 -8.29 2.39 -21.68
CA GLN A 191 -7.11 1.54 -21.57
C GLN A 191 -5.86 2.41 -21.46
N VAL A 192 -5.07 2.17 -20.41
CA VAL A 192 -3.79 2.83 -20.18
C VAL A 192 -2.69 2.06 -20.89
N ASN A 193 -1.94 2.76 -21.74
CA ASN A 193 -0.83 2.21 -22.52
C ASN A 193 0.54 2.47 -21.88
N ALA A 194 0.72 3.60 -21.20
CA ALA A 194 1.97 3.97 -20.52
C ALA A 194 1.69 4.93 -19.35
N ILE A 195 2.51 4.84 -18.28
CA ILE A 195 2.52 5.80 -17.16
C ILE A 195 3.96 6.25 -16.88
N ALA A 196 4.79 5.42 -16.23
CA ALA A 196 6.21 5.72 -16.01
C ALA A 196 7.16 4.83 -16.84
N GLY A 197 6.65 3.75 -17.43
CA GLY A 197 7.34 2.95 -18.42
C GLY A 197 7.17 3.45 -19.85
N ALA A 198 7.41 2.56 -20.80
CA ALA A 198 7.58 2.83 -22.23
C ALA A 198 8.76 3.79 -22.52
N CYS A 199 9.00 4.04 -23.81
CA CYS A 199 10.11 4.87 -24.27
C CYS A 199 9.57 6.15 -24.90
N HIS A 200 10.07 7.26 -24.37
CA HIS A 200 9.72 8.63 -24.69
C HIS A 200 10.99 9.49 -24.78
N SER A 201 10.83 10.73 -25.22
CA SER A 201 11.88 11.76 -25.16
C SER A 201 12.46 11.93 -23.74
N THR A 202 13.73 12.37 -23.65
CA THR A 202 14.49 12.42 -22.40
C THR A 202 13.90 13.30 -21.31
N THR A 203 13.12 14.32 -21.68
CA THR A 203 12.47 15.27 -20.76
C THR A 203 10.99 14.94 -20.51
N SER A 204 10.53 13.79 -20.99
CA SER A 204 9.14 13.35 -20.90
C SER A 204 8.65 13.25 -19.45
N LYS A 205 7.42 13.71 -19.22
CA LYS A 205 6.75 13.67 -17.91
C LYS A 205 6.31 12.27 -17.50
N HIS A 206 6.37 11.29 -18.40
CA HIS A 206 6.24 9.88 -18.04
C HIS A 206 7.31 9.48 -17.01
N TYR A 207 8.58 9.87 -17.24
CA TYR A 207 9.68 9.49 -16.36
C TYR A 207 9.66 10.16 -14.98
N ASP A 208 8.84 11.19 -14.82
CA ASP A 208 8.55 11.87 -13.55
C ASP A 208 7.31 11.29 -12.85
N GLY A 209 6.60 10.33 -13.48
CA GLY A 209 5.33 9.79 -12.97
C GLY A 209 4.14 10.75 -13.09
N LYS A 210 4.23 11.72 -14.00
CA LYS A 210 3.29 12.84 -14.15
C LYS A 210 2.49 12.83 -15.46
N ALA A 211 2.62 11.76 -16.25
CA ALA A 211 1.93 11.61 -17.53
C ALA A 211 1.33 10.22 -17.72
N VAL A 212 0.38 10.13 -18.65
CA VAL A 212 -0.30 8.90 -19.02
C VAL A 212 -0.70 8.94 -20.50
N ASP A 213 -0.60 7.77 -21.14
CA ASP A 213 -1.08 7.55 -22.50
C ASP A 213 -2.28 6.60 -22.52
N PHE A 214 -3.31 6.94 -23.29
CA PHE A 214 -4.50 6.11 -23.47
C PHE A 214 -4.70 5.63 -24.91
N GLN A 215 -5.16 4.39 -25.03
CA GLN A 215 -5.61 3.85 -26.31
C GLN A 215 -6.95 4.46 -26.74
N LYS A 216 -7.14 4.59 -28.07
CA LYS A 216 -8.42 4.89 -28.70
C LYS A 216 -8.91 3.69 -29.51
N PHE A 217 -10.22 3.43 -29.49
CA PHE A 217 -10.83 2.26 -30.11
C PHE A 217 -11.86 2.63 -31.19
N GLY A 218 -12.22 1.68 -32.05
CA GLY A 218 -13.27 1.86 -33.06
C GLY A 218 -12.85 2.61 -34.31
N SER A 219 -13.84 3.13 -35.02
CA SER A 219 -13.75 3.92 -36.25
C SER A 219 -13.02 5.25 -36.03
N ALA A 220 -12.63 5.91 -37.12
CA ALA A 220 -11.97 7.23 -37.07
C ALA A 220 -12.81 8.26 -36.30
N THR A 221 -14.12 8.29 -36.53
CA THR A 221 -15.07 9.17 -35.85
C THR A 221 -15.13 8.89 -34.35
N GLU A 222 -15.19 7.62 -33.95
CA GLU A 222 -15.20 7.24 -32.53
C GLU A 222 -13.88 7.58 -31.84
N LYS A 223 -12.74 7.39 -32.53
CA LYS A 223 -11.43 7.77 -32.03
C LYS A 223 -11.31 9.28 -31.84
N ALA A 224 -11.81 10.09 -32.78
CA ALA A 224 -11.84 11.54 -32.64
C ALA A 224 -12.69 11.99 -31.45
N ALA A 225 -13.85 11.37 -31.24
CA ALA A 225 -14.72 11.67 -30.10
C ALA A 225 -14.09 11.27 -28.75
N GLN A 226 -13.42 10.12 -28.70
CA GLN A 226 -12.62 9.68 -27.55
C GLN A 226 -11.48 10.66 -27.24
N GLU A 227 -10.71 11.04 -28.27
CA GLU A 227 -9.61 11.98 -28.12
C GLU A 227 -10.09 13.29 -27.50
N LYS A 228 -11.16 13.89 -28.06
CA LYS A 228 -11.74 15.11 -27.52
C LYS A 228 -12.13 14.94 -26.05
N ALA A 229 -12.87 13.89 -25.72
CA ALA A 229 -13.35 13.67 -24.35
C ALA A 229 -12.21 13.48 -23.35
N PHE A 230 -11.16 12.74 -23.72
CA PHE A 230 -10.02 12.46 -22.83
C PHE A 230 -9.19 13.72 -22.62
N ARG A 231 -8.98 14.52 -23.68
CA ARG A 231 -8.27 15.80 -23.60
C ARG A 231 -9.03 16.84 -22.78
N ASP A 232 -10.35 16.95 -22.98
CA ASP A 232 -11.21 17.85 -22.18
C ASP A 232 -11.14 17.49 -20.68
N ALA A 233 -11.19 16.19 -20.37
CA ALA A 233 -11.02 15.71 -19.00
C ALA A 233 -9.62 16.06 -18.44
N CYS A 234 -8.55 15.83 -19.21
CA CYS A 234 -7.19 16.24 -18.81
C CYS A 234 -7.10 17.74 -18.47
N THR A 235 -7.68 18.60 -19.32
CA THR A 235 -7.74 20.05 -19.08
C THR A 235 -8.51 20.40 -17.81
N LYS A 236 -9.62 19.70 -17.52
CA LYS A 236 -10.37 19.87 -16.26
C LYS A 236 -9.54 19.54 -15.02
N HIS A 237 -8.58 18.63 -15.14
CA HIS A 237 -7.60 18.32 -14.09
C HIS A 237 -6.38 19.26 -14.08
N GLY A 238 -6.40 20.34 -14.87
CA GLY A 238 -5.30 21.29 -14.98
C GLY A 238 -4.12 20.78 -15.80
N GLY A 239 -4.33 19.77 -16.64
CA GLY A 239 -3.29 19.14 -17.44
C GLY A 239 -3.15 19.72 -18.84
N TRP A 240 -1.98 19.48 -19.43
CA TRP A 240 -1.72 19.65 -20.86
C TRP A 240 -1.86 18.31 -21.58
N SER A 241 -2.46 18.30 -22.77
CA SER A 241 -2.70 17.07 -23.53
C SER A 241 -2.59 17.28 -25.04
N HIS A 242 -2.20 16.21 -25.73
CA HIS A 242 -2.25 16.13 -27.20
C HIS A 242 -2.79 14.78 -27.68
N GLY A 243 -3.19 14.76 -28.95
CA GLY A 243 -3.71 13.59 -29.65
C GLY A 243 -2.67 12.91 -30.55
N GLY A 244 -3.16 12.06 -31.46
CA GLY A 244 -2.33 11.29 -32.40
C GLY A 244 -2.78 9.84 -32.54
N THR A 245 -1.89 8.88 -32.37
CA THR A 245 -2.24 7.45 -32.34
C THR A 245 -2.87 7.03 -31.00
N HIS A 246 -2.50 7.72 -29.92
CA HIS A 246 -3.03 7.61 -28.57
C HIS A 246 -3.45 9.00 -28.06
N VAL A 247 -3.91 9.10 -26.82
CA VAL A 247 -4.10 10.39 -26.13
C VAL A 247 -3.06 10.49 -25.03
N HIS A 248 -2.24 11.53 -25.08
CA HIS A 248 -1.28 11.85 -24.03
C HIS A 248 -1.87 12.93 -23.12
N CYS A 249 -1.68 12.78 -21.81
CA CYS A 249 -1.98 13.83 -20.82
C CYS A 249 -0.86 13.89 -19.78
N GLN A 250 -0.45 15.09 -19.41
CA GLN A 250 0.46 15.35 -18.30
C GLN A 250 -0.08 16.46 -17.39
N ILE A 251 0.12 16.31 -16.08
CA ILE A 251 -0.28 17.28 -15.06
C ILE A 251 0.94 17.55 -14.18
N VAL A 252 1.41 18.80 -14.18
CA VAL A 252 2.68 19.19 -13.52
C VAL A 252 2.50 19.96 -12.23
#